data_AF-A0A426Z9L6-F1
#
_entry.id   AF-A0A426Z9L6-F1
#
_cell.length_a   1.000
_cell.length_b   1.000
_cell.length_c   1.000
_cell.angle_alpha   90.00
_cell.angle_beta   90.00
_cell.angle_gamma   90.00
#
_symmetry.space_group_name_H-M   'P 1'
#
loop_
_entity.id
_entity.type
_entity.pdbx_description
1 polymer ?
#
loop_
_entity_poly.entity_id
_entity_poly.type
_entity_poly.pdbx_seq_one_letter_code
_entity_poly.pdbx_strand_id
1 'polypeptide(L)'
;MLEAVGWPLLAAFSVTMEETDNKPRVILCMEGFRAGIHLTRVLGIDTLRYAFLTSLVRFTFLHAPKEMRGKNVEALRTLLVLCDTGTDSLQDTWNAVLECVSRLEYITSTPSIAATVMQGSNQISKDAILQSLRELAGKPAEQAFVNSVKLPSDSIVEFVTALCGVSAEELKQTPARVWARIWSVLAQHFIAAGSHHEEKVAMYAIDSLRQLGMKYLERAELTNFTFQNDILKPFVILMRNSPNEKIRSLIVDCIVQVRHFIPYRRFKLSSI
;
A
#
# COMPACT_ATOMS: atom_id res chain seq x y z
N MET A 1 13.72 28.67 -11.79
CA MET A 1 12.99 29.33 -10.68
C MET A 1 12.59 28.34 -9.59
N LEU A 2 11.85 27.26 -9.89
CA LEU A 2 11.47 26.26 -8.88
C LEU A 2 12.67 25.54 -8.24
N GLU A 3 13.76 25.29 -8.96
CA GLU A 3 15.00 24.73 -8.40
C GLU A 3 15.61 25.61 -7.29
N ALA A 4 15.44 26.94 -7.38
CA ALA A 4 15.99 27.88 -6.42
C ALA A 4 15.07 28.07 -5.19
N VAL A 5 13.75 28.03 -5.39
CA VAL A 5 12.78 28.29 -4.31
C VAL A 5 12.18 27.02 -3.70
N GLY A 6 12.34 25.87 -4.35
CA GLY A 6 11.72 24.61 -3.95
C GLY A 6 12.16 24.09 -2.60
N TRP A 7 13.47 24.11 -2.32
CA TRP A 7 14.02 23.73 -1.02
C TRP A 7 13.61 24.70 0.10
N PRO A 8 13.71 26.04 -0.07
CA PRO A 8 13.13 27.00 0.88
C PRO A 8 11.63 26.77 1.14
N LEU A 9 10.82 26.48 0.11
CA LEU A 9 9.40 26.19 0.26
C LEU A 9 9.18 24.92 1.10
N LEU A 10 9.89 23.83 0.79
CA LEU A 10 9.83 22.60 1.56
C LEU A 10 10.20 22.83 3.03
N ALA A 11 11.24 23.61 3.28
CA ALA A 11 11.66 23.97 4.64
C ALA A 11 10.57 24.77 5.37
N ALA A 12 10.00 25.80 4.73
CA ALA A 12 8.94 26.62 5.32
C ALA A 12 7.69 25.80 5.65
N PHE A 13 7.28 24.88 4.76
CA PHE A 13 6.17 23.97 5.02
C PHE A 13 6.48 22.99 6.14
N SER A 14 7.73 22.49 6.21
CA SER A 14 8.15 21.57 7.26
C SER A 14 8.12 22.23 8.64
N VAL A 15 8.67 23.44 8.77
CA VAL A 15 8.60 24.24 10.01
C VAL A 15 7.14 24.53 10.40
N THR A 16 6.31 24.90 9.42
CA THR A 16 4.88 25.12 9.66
C THR A 16 4.23 23.87 10.26
N MET A 17 4.50 22.68 9.70
CA MET A 17 3.98 21.42 10.20
C MET A 17 4.52 21.02 11.57
N GLU A 18 5.74 21.41 11.92
CA GLU A 18 6.32 21.13 13.23
C GLU A 18 5.70 22.04 14.31
N GLU A 19 5.56 23.34 14.04
CA GLU A 19 5.20 24.34 15.05
C GLU A 19 3.70 24.60 15.22
N THR A 20 2.87 24.36 14.20
CA THR A 20 1.45 24.75 14.22
C THR A 20 0.51 23.56 14.37
N ASP A 21 -0.56 23.75 15.16
CA ASP A 21 -1.76 22.91 15.15
C ASP A 21 -2.99 23.67 14.61
N ASN A 22 -2.79 24.87 14.05
CA ASN A 22 -3.86 25.67 13.47
C ASN A 22 -4.38 25.03 12.17
N LYS A 23 -5.59 24.49 12.21
CA LYS A 23 -6.18 23.73 11.10
C LYS A 23 -6.16 24.46 9.74
N PRO A 24 -6.60 25.72 9.61
CA PRO A 24 -6.49 26.46 8.34
C PRO A 24 -5.06 26.54 7.78
N ARG A 25 -4.06 26.81 8.64
CA ARG A 25 -2.65 26.87 8.21
C ARG A 25 -2.13 25.51 7.77
N VAL A 26 -2.50 24.45 8.47
CA VAL A 26 -2.13 23.07 8.10
C VAL A 26 -2.72 22.70 6.73
N ILE A 27 -3.99 23.02 6.47
CA ILE A 27 -4.63 22.75 5.18
C ILE A 27 -3.89 23.48 4.05
N LEU A 28 -3.61 24.77 4.22
CA LEU A 28 -2.86 25.55 3.24
C LEU A 28 -1.45 25.00 3.01
N CYS A 29 -0.78 24.55 4.09
CA CYS A 29 0.51 23.90 4.01
C CYS A 29 0.45 22.60 3.19
N MET A 30 -0.59 21.78 3.39
CA MET A 30 -0.80 20.55 2.63
C MET A 30 -1.12 20.80 1.14
N GLU A 31 -1.86 21.88 0.83
CA GLU A 31 -2.02 22.34 -0.56
C GLU A 31 -0.68 22.72 -1.18
N GLY A 32 0.19 23.39 -0.42
CA GLY A 32 1.57 23.70 -0.80
C GLY A 32 2.40 22.45 -1.10
N PHE A 33 2.34 21.42 -0.23
CA PHE A 33 2.97 20.12 -0.48
C PHE A 33 2.46 19.48 -1.78
N ARG A 34 1.13 19.43 -1.96
CA ARG A 34 0.51 18.83 -3.16
C ARG A 34 0.94 19.54 -4.43
N ALA A 35 0.92 20.88 -4.43
CA ALA A 35 1.36 21.69 -5.56
C ALA A 35 2.87 21.51 -5.83
N GLY A 36 3.70 21.47 -4.78
CA GLY A 36 5.14 21.24 -4.90
C GLY A 36 5.47 19.89 -5.54
N ILE A 37 4.80 18.82 -5.09
CA ILE A 37 4.94 17.46 -5.65
C ILE A 37 4.55 17.44 -7.13
N HIS A 38 3.40 18.03 -7.47
CA HIS A 38 2.94 18.08 -8.85
C HIS A 38 3.90 18.87 -9.76
N LEU A 39 4.30 20.08 -9.35
CA LEU A 39 5.19 20.93 -10.14
C LEU A 39 6.57 20.29 -10.35
N THR A 40 7.14 19.69 -9.30
CA THR A 40 8.43 18.99 -9.41
C THR A 40 8.34 17.75 -10.29
N ARG A 41 7.21 17.03 -10.28
CA ARG A 41 6.96 15.94 -11.22
C ARG A 41 6.87 16.42 -12.67
N VAL A 42 6.14 17.50 -12.93
CA VAL A 42 5.96 18.07 -14.28
C VAL A 42 7.29 18.59 -14.85
N LEU A 43 8.13 19.19 -13.99
CA LEU A 43 9.42 19.74 -14.39
C LEU A 43 10.58 18.72 -14.38
N GLY A 44 10.34 17.48 -13.95
CA GLY A 44 11.38 16.44 -13.88
C GLY A 44 12.43 16.67 -12.79
N ILE A 45 12.09 17.38 -11.71
CA ILE A 45 13.00 17.65 -10.58
C ILE A 45 12.86 16.53 -9.55
N ASP A 46 13.33 15.33 -9.90
CA ASP A 46 13.07 14.09 -9.15
C ASP A 46 13.54 14.16 -7.68
N THR A 47 14.73 14.70 -7.41
CA THR A 47 15.28 14.83 -6.05
C THR A 47 14.37 15.66 -5.14
N LEU A 48 13.86 16.78 -5.65
CA LEU A 48 13.00 17.66 -4.87
C LEU A 48 11.60 17.07 -4.71
N ARG A 49 11.06 16.42 -5.76
CA ARG A 49 9.80 15.67 -5.69
C ARG A 49 9.86 14.62 -4.59
N TYR A 50 10.92 13.81 -4.58
CA TYR A 50 11.16 12.79 -3.56
C TYR A 50 11.26 13.40 -2.16
N ALA A 51 11.94 14.55 -2.01
CA ALA A 51 12.03 15.24 -0.74
C ALA A 51 10.67 15.75 -0.23
N PHE A 52 9.82 16.30 -1.10
CA PHE A 52 8.45 16.67 -0.74
C PHE A 52 7.62 15.45 -0.32
N LEU A 53 7.68 14.36 -1.09
CA LEU A 53 6.92 13.14 -0.82
C LEU A 53 7.33 12.47 0.49
N THR A 54 8.62 12.28 0.71
CA THR A 54 9.14 11.66 1.95
C THR A 54 8.88 12.53 3.17
N SER A 55 8.93 13.85 3.04
CA SER A 55 8.50 14.78 4.09
C SER A 55 7.01 14.63 4.41
N LEU A 56 6.15 14.57 3.39
CA LEU A 56 4.71 14.34 3.56
C LEU A 56 4.43 13.01 4.27
N VAL A 57 5.09 11.94 3.85
CA VAL A 57 5.04 10.61 4.50
C VAL A 57 5.44 10.73 5.97
N ARG A 58 6.54 11.43 6.29
CA ARG A 58 6.99 11.62 7.68
C ARG A 58 5.94 12.33 8.53
N PHE A 59 5.27 13.33 7.97
CA PHE A 59 4.22 14.08 8.66
C PHE A 59 2.93 13.29 8.91
N THR A 60 2.73 12.12 8.31
CA THR A 60 1.64 11.22 8.69
C THR A 60 1.78 10.68 10.12
N PHE A 61 3.02 10.64 10.65
CA PHE A 61 3.36 10.25 12.02
C PHE A 61 2.83 8.88 12.49
N LEU A 62 2.52 7.98 11.55
CA LEU A 62 1.96 6.66 11.82
C LEU A 62 2.90 5.72 12.61
N HIS A 63 4.19 6.06 12.72
CA HIS A 63 5.17 5.30 13.52
C HIS A 63 5.05 5.57 15.03
N ALA A 64 4.46 6.71 15.42
CA ALA A 64 4.32 7.14 16.81
C ALA A 64 2.88 7.61 17.07
N PRO A 65 1.89 6.68 17.04
CA PRO A 65 0.47 7.01 17.16
C PRO A 65 0.13 7.82 18.42
N LYS A 66 0.89 7.64 19.49
CA LYS A 66 0.77 8.35 20.78
C LYS A 66 0.87 9.86 20.65
N GLU A 67 1.69 10.34 19.74
CA GLU A 67 2.00 11.76 19.56
C GLU A 67 1.20 12.40 18.42
N MET A 68 0.38 11.60 17.73
CA MET A 68 -0.43 12.09 16.61
C MET A 68 -1.38 13.22 17.04
N ARG A 69 -1.55 14.17 16.12
CA ARG A 69 -2.44 15.32 16.19
C ARG A 69 -3.28 15.41 14.91
N GLY A 70 -4.24 16.34 14.90
CA GLY A 70 -5.11 16.57 13.74
C GLY A 70 -4.34 16.87 12.44
N LYS A 71 -3.17 17.52 12.53
CA LYS A 71 -2.33 17.81 11.37
C LYS A 71 -1.78 16.57 10.67
N ASN A 72 -1.53 15.50 11.42
CA ASN A 72 -1.02 14.25 10.87
C ASN A 72 -2.11 13.51 10.07
N VAL A 73 -3.37 13.66 10.49
CA VAL A 73 -4.53 13.18 9.72
C VAL A 73 -4.66 13.95 8.41
N GLU A 74 -4.42 15.27 8.41
CA GLU A 74 -4.44 16.09 7.19
C GLU A 74 -3.32 15.71 6.22
N ALA A 75 -2.11 15.44 6.73
CA ALA A 75 -0.99 14.95 5.94
C ALA A 75 -1.32 13.59 5.29
N LEU A 76 -1.90 12.67 6.07
CA LEU A 76 -2.34 11.36 5.56
C LEU A 76 -3.44 11.50 4.50
N ARG A 77 -4.43 12.37 4.72
CA ARG A 77 -5.46 12.66 3.72
C ARG A 77 -4.86 13.17 2.41
N THR A 78 -3.90 14.08 2.51
CA THR A 78 -3.21 14.64 1.34
C THR A 78 -2.42 13.58 0.58
N LEU A 79 -1.76 12.66 1.30
CA LEU A 79 -1.06 11.52 0.71
C LEU A 79 -2.02 10.59 -0.06
N LEU A 80 -3.18 10.27 0.53
CA LEU A 80 -4.17 9.41 -0.12
C LEU A 80 -4.85 10.10 -1.31
N VAL A 81 -5.04 11.42 -1.27
CA VAL A 81 -5.49 12.20 -2.43
C VAL A 81 -4.48 12.13 -3.58
N LEU A 82 -3.17 12.19 -3.30
CA LEU A 82 -2.14 12.00 -4.33
C LEU A 82 -2.22 10.60 -4.97
N CYS A 83 -2.56 9.58 -4.18
CA CYS A 83 -2.82 8.23 -4.70
C CYS A 83 -4.07 8.15 -5.58
N ASP A 84 -4.97 9.13 -5.50
CA ASP A 84 -6.18 9.20 -6.32
C ASP A 84 -5.96 10.00 -7.62
N THR A 85 -5.34 11.18 -7.51
CA THR A 85 -5.29 12.15 -8.60
C THR A 85 -3.93 12.29 -9.29
N GLY A 86 -2.85 11.72 -8.72
CA GLY A 86 -1.47 11.97 -9.16
C GLY A 86 -0.54 10.77 -8.96
N THR A 87 -1.00 9.57 -9.29
CA THR A 87 -0.27 8.30 -9.09
C THR A 87 1.09 8.27 -9.80
N ASP A 88 1.22 9.00 -10.90
CA ASP A 88 2.44 9.17 -11.69
C ASP A 88 3.54 10.00 -10.99
N SER A 89 3.17 10.74 -9.94
CA SER A 89 4.09 11.54 -9.14
C SER A 89 4.77 10.71 -8.04
N LEU A 90 4.21 9.55 -7.67
CA LEU A 90 4.67 8.76 -6.52
C LEU A 90 5.92 7.95 -6.83
N GLN A 91 5.99 7.28 -7.99
CA GLN A 91 7.16 6.55 -8.51
C GLN A 91 7.91 5.74 -7.41
N ASP A 92 9.18 6.04 -7.20
CA ASP A 92 10.09 5.47 -6.21
C ASP A 92 9.64 5.61 -4.74
N THR A 93 8.57 6.37 -4.48
CA THR A 93 7.99 6.55 -3.14
C THR A 93 6.86 5.55 -2.81
N TRP A 94 6.46 4.68 -3.76
CA TRP A 94 5.38 3.71 -3.53
C TRP A 94 5.59 2.81 -2.31
N ASN A 95 6.82 2.43 -1.98
CA ASN A 95 7.10 1.63 -0.78
C ASN A 95 6.67 2.38 0.50
N ALA A 96 7.08 3.64 0.63
CA ALA A 96 6.74 4.44 1.81
C ALA A 96 5.23 4.74 1.89
N VAL A 97 4.56 4.93 0.75
CA VAL A 97 3.10 5.11 0.67
C VAL A 97 2.36 3.85 1.15
N LEU A 98 2.76 2.68 0.64
CA LEU A 98 2.13 1.42 1.01
C LEU A 98 2.42 1.05 2.47
N GLU A 99 3.60 1.38 3.00
CA GLU A 99 3.88 1.29 4.44
C GLU A 99 2.96 2.19 5.27
N CYS A 100 2.64 3.40 4.80
CA CYS A 100 1.66 4.28 5.47
C CYS A 100 0.27 3.65 5.46
N VAL A 101 -0.21 3.14 4.32
CA VAL A 101 -1.52 2.47 4.22
C VAL A 101 -1.59 1.27 5.16
N SER A 102 -0.56 0.42 5.11
CA SER A 102 -0.35 -0.72 5.99
C SER A 102 -0.41 -0.33 7.48
N ARG A 103 0.35 0.67 7.90
CA ARG A 103 0.37 1.13 9.30
C ARG A 103 -0.96 1.74 9.75
N LEU A 104 -1.62 2.49 8.87
CA LEU A 104 -2.95 3.04 9.13
C LEU A 104 -3.97 1.93 9.41
N GLU A 105 -3.98 0.91 8.57
CA GLU A 105 -4.83 -0.26 8.73
C GLU A 105 -4.57 -0.97 10.07
N TYR A 106 -3.29 -1.15 10.43
CA TYR A 106 -2.89 -1.75 11.69
C TYR A 106 -3.35 -0.96 12.91
N ILE A 107 -3.17 0.37 12.89
CA ILE A 107 -3.61 1.25 13.97
C ILE A 107 -5.13 1.18 14.15
N THR A 108 -5.88 1.22 13.05
CA THR A 108 -7.35 1.27 13.09
C THR A 108 -8.01 -0.07 13.41
N SER A 109 -7.32 -1.18 13.10
CA SER A 109 -7.86 -2.53 13.28
C SER A 109 -7.36 -3.24 14.54
N THR A 110 -6.38 -2.67 15.24
CA THR A 110 -5.82 -3.23 16.48
C THR A 110 -6.24 -2.38 17.67
N PRO A 111 -7.21 -2.82 18.49
CA PRO A 111 -7.76 -1.99 19.59
C PRO A 111 -6.71 -1.48 20.57
N SER A 112 -5.69 -2.30 20.89
CA SER A 112 -4.60 -1.91 21.79
C SER A 112 -3.75 -0.77 21.22
N ILE A 113 -3.50 -0.76 19.92
CA ILE A 113 -2.76 0.32 19.24
C ILE A 113 -3.64 1.55 19.07
N ALA A 114 -4.90 1.38 18.64
CA ALA A 114 -5.88 2.47 18.55
C ALA A 114 -6.03 3.20 19.89
N ALA A 115 -6.01 2.47 21.02
CA ALA A 115 -6.08 3.04 22.35
C ALA A 115 -4.86 3.94 22.68
N THR A 116 -3.73 3.77 22.00
CA THR A 116 -2.55 4.64 22.20
C THR A 116 -2.64 5.95 21.42
N VAL A 117 -3.50 6.06 20.40
CA VAL A 117 -3.56 7.25 19.54
C VAL A 117 -3.83 8.51 20.38
N MET A 118 -3.03 9.56 20.13
CA MET A 118 -3.19 10.87 20.78
C MET A 118 -3.18 10.76 22.33
N GLN A 119 -2.21 10.02 22.88
CA GLN A 119 -2.12 9.76 24.32
C GLN A 119 -2.01 11.06 25.12
N GLY A 120 -2.71 11.14 26.25
CA GLY A 120 -2.72 12.32 27.13
C GLY A 120 -3.67 13.45 26.68
N SER A 121 -4.44 13.25 25.60
CA SER A 121 -5.48 14.21 25.17
C SER A 121 -6.87 13.82 25.67
N ASN A 122 -7.82 14.75 25.59
CA ASN A 122 -9.21 14.48 25.99
C ASN A 122 -9.86 13.43 25.06
N GLN A 123 -10.86 12.73 25.59
CA GLN A 123 -11.51 11.61 24.90
C GLN A 123 -12.21 12.05 23.60
N ILE A 124 -12.82 13.24 23.58
CA ILE A 124 -13.53 13.78 22.41
C ILE A 124 -12.57 13.98 21.22
N SER A 125 -11.42 14.62 21.46
CA SER A 125 -10.41 14.86 20.43
C SER A 125 -9.81 13.55 19.93
N LYS A 126 -9.57 12.59 20.84
CA LYS A 126 -9.05 11.28 20.50
C LYS A 126 -10.02 10.51 19.61
N ASP A 127 -11.31 10.48 19.96
CA ASP A 127 -12.35 9.81 19.18
C ASP A 127 -12.52 10.44 17.81
N ALA A 128 -12.46 11.77 17.70
CA ALA A 128 -12.50 12.47 16.41
C ALA A 128 -11.34 12.10 15.49
N ILE A 129 -10.10 12.00 16.02
CA ILE A 129 -8.95 11.55 15.24
C ILE A 129 -9.11 10.08 14.83
N LEU A 130 -9.48 9.20 15.76
CA LEU A 130 -9.68 7.78 15.46
C LEU A 130 -10.76 7.56 14.40
N GLN A 131 -11.85 8.32 14.46
CA GLN A 131 -12.90 8.30 13.46
C GLN A 131 -12.36 8.70 12.08
N SER A 132 -11.61 9.81 12.02
CA SER A 132 -10.98 10.26 10.76
C SER A 132 -9.99 9.24 10.20
N LEU A 133 -9.20 8.58 11.06
CA LEU A 133 -8.27 7.53 10.63
C LEU A 133 -9.01 6.32 10.07
N ARG A 134 -10.13 5.90 10.68
CA ARG A 134 -10.96 4.80 10.16
C ARG A 134 -11.57 5.14 8.80
N GLU A 135 -12.03 6.38 8.63
CA GLU A 135 -12.54 6.86 7.33
C GLU A 135 -11.46 6.80 6.25
N LEU A 136 -10.24 7.25 6.55
CA LEU A 136 -9.10 7.18 5.63
C LEU A 136 -8.65 5.74 5.36
N ALA A 137 -8.74 4.84 6.34
CA ALA A 137 -8.39 3.43 6.21
C ALA A 137 -9.38 2.63 5.35
N GLY A 138 -10.58 3.17 5.11
CA GLY A 138 -11.56 2.57 4.22
C GLY A 138 -11.31 2.97 2.76
N LYS A 139 -12.35 3.51 2.11
CA LYS A 139 -12.35 3.84 0.68
C LYS A 139 -11.11 4.63 0.19
N PRO A 140 -10.60 5.67 0.89
CA PRO A 140 -9.44 6.42 0.41
C PRO A 140 -8.17 5.57 0.30
N ALA A 141 -7.89 4.70 1.27
CA ALA A 141 -6.77 3.76 1.21
C ALA A 141 -6.99 2.70 0.11
N GLU A 142 -8.20 2.14 0.00
CA GLU A 142 -8.56 1.19 -1.06
C GLU A 142 -8.37 1.80 -2.46
N GLN A 143 -8.67 3.08 -2.63
CA GLN A 143 -8.58 3.79 -3.89
C GLN A 143 -7.13 3.87 -4.42
N ALA A 144 -6.12 3.87 -3.53
CA ALA A 144 -4.71 3.78 -3.93
C ALA A 144 -4.43 2.48 -4.69
N PHE A 145 -5.04 1.37 -4.28
CA PHE A 145 -4.95 0.09 -4.97
C PHE A 145 -5.81 0.05 -6.23
N VAL A 146 -7.02 0.62 -6.21
CA VAL A 146 -7.89 0.65 -7.41
C VAL A 146 -7.23 1.45 -8.54
N ASN A 147 -6.61 2.59 -8.23
CA ASN A 147 -5.98 3.43 -9.26
C ASN A 147 -4.62 2.92 -9.73
N SER A 148 -4.01 1.98 -9.02
CA SER A 148 -2.74 1.37 -9.45
C SER A 148 -2.83 0.72 -10.85
N VAL A 149 -4.03 0.33 -11.30
CA VAL A 149 -4.26 -0.20 -12.66
C VAL A 149 -4.04 0.83 -13.77
N LYS A 150 -4.06 2.13 -13.42
CA LYS A 150 -3.81 3.25 -14.32
C LYS A 150 -2.33 3.64 -14.38
N LEU A 151 -1.48 2.97 -13.60
CA LEU A 151 -0.06 3.27 -13.56
C LEU A 151 0.61 2.94 -14.90
N PRO A 152 1.58 3.75 -15.34
CA PRO A 152 2.43 3.39 -16.47
C PRO A 152 3.26 2.14 -16.15
N SER A 153 3.74 1.47 -17.19
CA SER A 153 4.50 0.20 -17.14
C SER A 153 5.65 0.20 -16.12
N ASP A 154 6.38 1.30 -16.01
CA ASP A 154 7.54 1.39 -15.13
C ASP A 154 7.10 1.55 -13.67
N SER A 155 6.10 2.39 -13.41
CA SER A 155 5.59 2.63 -12.06
C SER A 155 4.73 1.49 -11.50
N ILE A 156 4.09 0.68 -12.35
CA ILE A 156 3.35 -0.50 -11.88
C ILE A 156 4.31 -1.59 -11.37
N VAL A 157 5.49 -1.74 -11.97
CA VAL A 157 6.53 -2.65 -11.47
C VAL A 157 7.02 -2.21 -10.10
N GLU A 158 7.29 -0.91 -9.92
CA GLU A 158 7.66 -0.33 -8.62
C GLU A 158 6.57 -0.54 -7.57
N PHE A 159 5.30 -0.29 -7.93
CA PHE A 159 4.15 -0.52 -7.07
C PHE A 159 4.04 -1.98 -6.63
N VAL A 160 4.09 -2.93 -7.58
CA VAL A 160 3.99 -4.37 -7.27
C VAL A 160 5.18 -4.83 -6.41
N THR A 161 6.39 -4.34 -6.68
CA THR A 161 7.58 -4.63 -5.88
C THR A 161 7.40 -4.18 -4.44
N ALA A 162 7.01 -2.91 -4.27
CA ALA A 162 6.73 -2.29 -2.98
C ALA A 162 5.64 -3.05 -2.22
N LEU A 163 4.55 -3.38 -2.90
CA LEU A 163 3.42 -4.12 -2.35
C LEU A 163 3.82 -5.50 -1.83
N CYS A 164 4.64 -6.23 -2.59
CA CYS A 164 5.19 -7.52 -2.14
C CYS A 164 6.12 -7.36 -0.94
N GLY A 165 6.95 -6.32 -0.92
CA GLY A 165 7.86 -5.99 0.18
C GLY A 165 7.11 -5.72 1.49
N VAL A 166 6.14 -4.80 1.44
CA VAL A 166 5.29 -4.46 2.58
C VAL A 166 4.53 -5.69 3.09
N SER A 167 3.91 -6.45 2.18
CA SER A 167 3.19 -7.68 2.53
C SER A 167 4.09 -8.71 3.23
N ALA A 168 5.33 -8.87 2.77
CA ALA A 168 6.29 -9.78 3.38
C ALA A 168 6.71 -9.34 4.79
N GLU A 169 6.77 -8.02 5.04
CA GLU A 169 7.10 -7.46 6.35
C GLU A 169 5.91 -7.55 7.32
N GLU A 170 4.69 -7.30 6.86
CA GLU A 170 3.47 -7.46 7.66
C GLU A 170 3.32 -8.87 8.21
N LEU A 171 3.69 -9.86 7.40
CA LEU A 171 3.72 -11.25 7.82
C LEU A 171 4.67 -11.51 8.99
N LYS A 172 5.79 -10.80 9.11
CA LYS A 172 6.77 -11.01 10.19
C LYS A 172 6.27 -10.50 11.55
N GLN A 173 5.20 -9.70 11.57
CA GLN A 173 4.65 -9.15 12.81
C GLN A 173 3.97 -10.23 13.64
N THR A 174 3.92 -10.03 14.96
CA THR A 174 3.28 -10.93 15.92
C THR A 174 2.18 -10.18 16.69
N PRO A 175 0.90 -10.56 16.56
CA PRO A 175 0.37 -11.57 15.64
C PRO A 175 0.48 -11.14 14.17
N ALA A 176 0.59 -12.11 13.26
CA ALA A 176 0.56 -11.82 11.83
C ALA A 176 -0.76 -11.09 11.49
N ARG A 177 -0.68 -10.02 10.69
CA ARG A 177 -1.86 -9.26 10.30
C ARG A 177 -2.84 -10.15 9.53
N VAL A 178 -4.14 -9.84 9.61
CA VAL A 178 -5.21 -10.66 9.03
C VAL A 178 -5.01 -10.80 7.52
N TRP A 179 -4.46 -11.95 7.12
CA TRP A 179 -4.13 -12.24 5.73
C TRP A 179 -5.32 -12.07 4.79
N ALA A 180 -6.54 -12.43 5.22
CA ALA A 180 -7.72 -12.40 4.34
C ALA A 180 -8.01 -11.01 3.81
N ARG A 181 -7.77 -9.97 4.61
CA ARG A 181 -8.02 -8.58 4.20
C ARG A 181 -6.94 -8.09 3.26
N ILE A 182 -5.67 -8.29 3.61
CA ILE A 182 -4.52 -7.96 2.76
C ILE A 182 -4.64 -8.68 1.41
N TRP A 183 -4.90 -9.99 1.43
CA TRP A 183 -5.02 -10.80 0.22
C TRP A 183 -6.16 -10.38 -0.69
N SER A 184 -7.31 -9.96 -0.14
CA SER A 184 -8.43 -9.53 -0.96
C SER A 184 -8.05 -8.37 -1.91
N VAL A 185 -7.25 -7.43 -1.40
CA VAL A 185 -6.74 -6.28 -2.16
C VAL A 185 -5.61 -6.71 -3.11
N LEU A 186 -4.64 -7.49 -2.61
CA LEU A 186 -3.52 -7.99 -3.42
C LEU A 186 -3.99 -8.82 -4.62
N ALA A 187 -4.91 -9.74 -4.39
CA ALA A 187 -5.45 -10.65 -5.40
C ALA A 187 -6.09 -9.87 -6.55
N GLN A 188 -6.92 -8.88 -6.26
CA GLN A 188 -7.54 -8.03 -7.27
C GLN A 188 -6.49 -7.26 -8.08
N HIS A 189 -5.47 -6.73 -7.41
CA HIS A 189 -4.39 -6.02 -8.09
C HIS A 189 -3.58 -6.95 -9.01
N PHE A 190 -3.17 -8.13 -8.54
CA PHE A 190 -2.45 -9.09 -9.38
C PHE A 190 -3.28 -9.58 -10.57
N ILE A 191 -4.60 -9.71 -10.41
CA ILE A 191 -5.48 -10.04 -11.55
C ILE A 191 -5.49 -8.90 -12.58
N ALA A 192 -5.59 -7.65 -12.14
CA ALA A 192 -5.57 -6.51 -13.04
C ALA A 192 -4.21 -6.34 -13.74
N ALA A 193 -3.12 -6.35 -12.97
CA ALA A 193 -1.76 -6.23 -13.50
C ALA A 193 -1.36 -7.42 -14.37
N GLY A 194 -1.76 -8.64 -14.01
CA GLY A 194 -1.58 -9.85 -14.82
C GLY A 194 -2.43 -9.89 -16.09
N SER A 195 -3.43 -9.03 -16.20
CA SER A 195 -4.26 -8.84 -17.41
C SER A 195 -3.83 -7.63 -18.23
N HIS A 196 -2.69 -7.01 -17.92
CA HIS A 196 -2.21 -5.82 -18.60
C HIS A 196 -1.92 -6.09 -20.10
N HIS A 197 -2.14 -5.08 -20.95
CA HIS A 197 -1.97 -5.19 -22.41
C HIS A 197 -0.51 -5.44 -22.81
N GLU A 198 0.43 -4.92 -22.02
CA GLU A 198 1.86 -5.19 -22.19
C GLU A 198 2.24 -6.54 -21.57
N GLU A 199 2.70 -7.46 -22.42
CA GLU A 199 3.10 -8.83 -22.05
C GLU A 199 4.10 -8.85 -20.89
N LYS A 200 5.09 -7.96 -20.88
CA LYS A 200 6.14 -7.92 -19.86
C LYS A 200 5.59 -7.59 -18.46
N VAL A 201 4.70 -6.61 -18.37
CA VAL A 201 4.04 -6.21 -17.12
C VAL A 201 3.18 -7.35 -16.59
N ALA A 202 2.40 -7.99 -17.46
CA ALA A 202 1.57 -9.12 -17.10
C ALA A 202 2.40 -10.31 -16.58
N MET A 203 3.49 -10.65 -17.28
CA MET A 203 4.42 -11.70 -16.86
C MET A 203 5.06 -11.39 -15.50
N TYR A 204 5.50 -10.15 -15.29
CA TYR A 204 6.09 -9.70 -14.02
C TYR A 204 5.10 -9.81 -12.86
N ALA A 205 3.85 -9.37 -13.06
CA ALA A 205 2.80 -9.46 -12.05
C ALA A 205 2.47 -10.92 -11.69
N ILE A 206 2.38 -11.81 -12.68
CA ILE A 206 2.13 -13.24 -12.48
C ILE A 206 3.27 -13.90 -11.71
N ASP A 207 4.52 -13.60 -12.07
CA ASP A 207 5.67 -14.14 -11.35
C ASP A 207 5.77 -13.59 -9.92
N SER A 208 5.46 -12.31 -9.73
CA SER A 208 5.42 -11.67 -8.41
C SER A 208 4.34 -12.31 -7.52
N LEU A 209 3.15 -12.58 -8.07
CA LEU A 209 2.08 -13.33 -7.40
C LEU A 209 2.55 -14.74 -6.97
N ARG A 210 3.29 -15.44 -7.85
CA ARG A 210 3.87 -16.76 -7.56
C ARG A 210 4.86 -16.69 -6.39
N GLN A 211 5.84 -15.79 -6.46
CA GLN A 211 6.86 -15.62 -5.43
C GLN A 211 6.24 -15.28 -4.07
N LEU A 212 5.25 -14.38 -4.08
CA LEU A 212 4.53 -14.00 -2.86
C LEU A 212 3.75 -15.20 -2.31
N GLY A 213 2.96 -15.88 -3.15
CA GLY A 213 2.19 -17.06 -2.77
C GLY A 213 3.04 -18.17 -2.14
N MET A 214 4.24 -18.43 -2.67
CA MET A 214 5.18 -19.41 -2.08
C MET A 214 5.63 -19.01 -0.68
N LYS A 215 6.08 -17.76 -0.48
CA LYS A 215 6.48 -17.24 0.85
C LYS A 215 5.35 -17.34 1.88
N TYR A 216 4.12 -17.15 1.42
CA TYR A 216 2.92 -17.27 2.24
C TYR A 216 2.61 -18.73 2.62
N LEU A 217 2.78 -19.68 1.69
CA LEU A 217 2.56 -21.12 1.93
C LEU A 217 3.64 -21.80 2.78
N GLU A 218 4.87 -21.29 2.77
CA GLU A 218 5.95 -21.77 3.66
C GLU A 218 5.63 -21.61 5.16
N ARG A 219 4.69 -20.72 5.51
CA ARG A 219 4.35 -20.44 6.90
C ARG A 219 3.30 -21.41 7.42
N ALA A 220 3.70 -22.25 8.38
CA ALA A 220 2.86 -23.29 8.97
C ALA A 220 1.48 -22.79 9.45
N GLU A 221 1.41 -21.58 10.01
CA GLU A 221 0.17 -20.95 10.52
C GLU A 221 -0.87 -20.68 9.43
N LEU A 222 -0.43 -20.52 8.19
CA LEU A 222 -1.26 -20.16 7.04
C LEU A 222 -1.56 -21.36 6.12
N THR A 223 -1.12 -22.57 6.46
CA THR A 223 -1.31 -23.77 5.62
C THR A 223 -2.73 -24.36 5.64
N ASN A 224 -3.74 -23.60 6.05
CA ASN A 224 -5.12 -24.08 6.03
C ASN A 224 -5.67 -24.17 4.59
N PHE A 225 -6.67 -25.03 4.37
CA PHE A 225 -7.18 -25.32 3.03
C PHE A 225 -7.83 -24.10 2.36
N THR A 226 -8.53 -23.26 3.13
CA THR A 226 -9.15 -22.03 2.63
C THR A 226 -8.12 -21.07 2.04
N PHE A 227 -6.99 -20.89 2.73
CA PHE A 227 -5.89 -20.06 2.29
C PHE A 227 -5.20 -20.57 1.03
N GLN A 228 -4.92 -21.88 0.98
CA GLN A 228 -4.32 -22.51 -0.20
C GLN A 228 -5.19 -22.31 -1.44
N ASN A 229 -6.51 -22.45 -1.30
CA ASN A 229 -7.45 -22.21 -2.39
C ASN A 229 -7.44 -20.73 -2.82
N ASP A 230 -7.47 -19.82 -1.86
CA ASP A 230 -7.50 -18.39 -2.15
C ASP A 230 -6.23 -17.88 -2.86
N ILE A 231 -5.06 -18.47 -2.57
CA ILE A 231 -3.81 -18.16 -3.29
C ILE A 231 -3.89 -18.55 -4.78
N LEU A 232 -4.61 -19.62 -5.10
CA LEU A 232 -4.72 -20.12 -6.46
C LEU A 232 -5.78 -19.38 -7.29
N LYS A 233 -6.78 -18.75 -6.66
CA LYS A 233 -7.88 -18.06 -7.36
C LYS A 233 -7.41 -17.02 -8.40
N PRO A 234 -6.45 -16.13 -8.11
CA PRO A 234 -5.95 -15.18 -9.11
C PRO A 234 -5.38 -15.86 -10.36
N PHE A 235 -4.59 -16.94 -10.20
CA PHE A 235 -4.05 -17.69 -11.34
C PHE A 235 -5.15 -18.28 -12.21
N VAL A 236 -6.20 -18.83 -11.61
CA VAL A 236 -7.35 -19.38 -12.34
C VAL A 236 -8.08 -18.29 -13.14
N ILE A 237 -8.28 -17.11 -12.54
CA ILE A 237 -8.93 -15.98 -13.21
C ILE A 237 -8.07 -15.48 -14.38
N LEU A 238 -6.76 -15.31 -14.17
CA LEU A 238 -5.82 -14.90 -15.22
C LEU A 238 -5.74 -15.91 -16.37
N MET A 239 -5.76 -17.21 -16.07
CA MET A 239 -5.77 -18.27 -17.08
C MET A 239 -7.04 -18.26 -17.95
N ARG A 240 -8.17 -17.81 -17.40
CA ARG A 240 -9.42 -17.67 -18.17
C ARG A 240 -9.45 -16.41 -19.02
N ASN A 241 -8.88 -15.31 -18.51
CA ASN A 241 -8.94 -14.02 -19.17
C ASN A 241 -7.84 -13.81 -20.22
N SER A 242 -6.72 -14.55 -20.14
CA SER A 242 -5.59 -14.35 -21.04
C SER A 242 -5.72 -15.16 -22.34
N PRO A 243 -5.75 -14.50 -23.52
CA PRO A 243 -5.67 -15.17 -24.82
C PRO A 243 -4.21 -15.49 -25.24
N ASN A 244 -3.21 -14.97 -24.52
CA ASN A 244 -1.80 -15.10 -24.89
C ASN A 244 -1.22 -16.43 -24.40
N GLU A 245 -0.77 -17.29 -25.32
CA GLU A 245 -0.24 -18.62 -25.00
C GLU A 245 0.98 -18.59 -24.08
N LYS A 246 1.87 -17.60 -24.22
CA LYS A 246 3.05 -17.48 -23.33
C LYS A 246 2.64 -17.18 -21.90
N ILE A 247 1.68 -16.25 -21.72
CA ILE A 247 1.13 -15.91 -20.40
C ILE A 247 0.44 -17.14 -19.79
N ARG A 248 -0.34 -17.88 -20.58
CA ARG A 248 -0.99 -19.12 -20.14
C ARG A 248 0.02 -20.19 -19.72
N SER A 249 1.09 -20.38 -20.49
CA SER A 249 2.19 -21.30 -20.14
C SER A 249 2.84 -20.89 -18.82
N LEU A 250 3.18 -19.60 -18.67
CA LEU A 250 3.75 -19.07 -17.44
C LEU A 250 2.83 -19.32 -16.23
N ILE A 251 1.52 -19.10 -16.37
CA ILE A 251 0.56 -19.35 -15.28
C ILE A 251 0.56 -20.83 -14.88
N VAL A 252 0.59 -21.75 -15.85
CA VAL A 252 0.67 -23.19 -15.58
C VAL A 252 1.96 -23.52 -14.81
N ASP A 253 3.10 -23.01 -15.26
CA ASP A 253 4.38 -23.20 -14.59
C ASP A 253 4.34 -22.66 -13.14
N CYS A 254 3.73 -21.48 -12.95
CA CYS A 254 3.54 -20.89 -11.63
C CYS A 254 2.71 -21.80 -10.72
N ILE A 255 1.57 -22.31 -11.19
CA ILE A 255 0.69 -23.20 -10.42
C ILE A 255 1.44 -24.49 -10.05
N VAL A 256 2.19 -25.08 -10.98
CA VAL A 256 2.99 -26.29 -10.74
C VAL A 256 4.03 -26.04 -9.66
N GLN A 257 4.73 -24.91 -9.69
CA GLN A 257 5.71 -24.59 -8.67
C GLN A 257 5.05 -24.32 -7.31
N VAL A 258 3.96 -23.56 -7.25
CA VAL A 258 3.21 -23.29 -6.01
C VAL A 258 2.71 -24.58 -5.36
N ARG A 259 2.29 -25.57 -6.15
CA ARG A 259 1.87 -26.90 -5.66
C ARG A 259 2.93 -27.58 -4.81
N HIS A 260 4.23 -27.38 -5.06
CA HIS A 260 5.29 -28.00 -4.26
C HIS A 260 5.32 -27.49 -2.81
N PHE A 261 4.76 -26.30 -2.56
CA PHE A 261 4.68 -25.69 -1.23
C PHE A 261 3.35 -25.95 -0.53
N ILE A 262 2.38 -26.58 -1.19
CA ILE A 262 1.13 -27.01 -0.58
C ILE A 262 1.39 -28.37 0.10
N PRO A 263 1.45 -28.45 1.44
CA PRO A 263 1.63 -29.74 2.09
C PRO A 263 0.49 -30.66 1.68
N TYR A 264 0.82 -31.83 1.11
CA TYR A 264 -0.11 -32.94 0.94
C TYR A 264 -0.58 -33.36 2.34
N ARG A 265 -1.59 -32.69 2.91
CA ARG A 265 -2.41 -33.35 3.91
C ARG A 265 -3.07 -34.48 3.16
N ARG A 266 -2.58 -35.70 3.42
CA ARG A 266 -3.22 -36.97 3.08
C ARG A 266 -4.73 -36.74 3.03
N PHE A 267 -5.33 -36.97 1.87
CA PHE A 267 -6.71 -37.45 1.83
C PHE A 267 -6.73 -38.71 2.71
N LYS A 268 -6.93 -38.55 4.03
CA LYS A 268 -7.54 -39.60 4.82
C LYS A 268 -8.96 -39.65 4.29
N LEU A 269 -9.16 -40.55 3.32
CA LEU A 269 -10.40 -41.28 3.17
C LEU A 269 -10.71 -41.88 4.55
N SER A 270 -11.37 -41.10 5.40
CA SER A 270 -12.12 -41.60 6.53
C SER A 270 -13.58 -41.58 6.10
N SER A 271 -14.02 -42.68 5.48
CA SER A 271 -15.40 -43.21 5.48
C SER A 271 -15.53 -44.33 4.44
N ILE A 272 -14.85 -45.46 4.66
CA ILE A 272 -15.42 -46.82 4.57
C ILE A 272 -14.77 -47.62 5.69
#